data_AF-A0A8J8CAD8-F1
#
_entry.id   AF-A0A8J8CAD8-F1
#
_cell.length_a   1.000
_cell.length_b   1.000
_cell.length_c   1.000
_cell.angle_alpha   90.00
_cell.angle_beta   90.00
_cell.angle_gamma   90.00
#
_symmetry.space_group_name_H-M   'P 1'
#
loop_
_entity.id
_entity.type
_entity.pdbx_description
1 polymer ?
#
loop_
_entity_poly.entity_id
_entity_poly.type
_entity_poly.pdbx_seq_one_letter_code
_entity_poly.pdbx_strand_id
1 'polypeptide(L)'
;MDETIPEYERFERRQLATDRDMGPDSLCIDESLAHDLVEDLRTAGAVDVIPAEQLLAHSPSGEVFESDQALAYFHAGWVAAKAQNDE
;
A
#
# COMPACT_ATOMS: atom_id res chain seq x y z
N MET A 1 14.54 32.07 36.38
CA MET A 1 14.06 30.71 36.73
C MET A 1 14.14 29.94 35.43
N ASP A 2 15.21 29.16 35.28
CA ASP A 2 15.47 28.37 34.09
C ASP A 2 14.53 27.16 34.16
N GLU A 3 13.58 27.06 33.23
CA GLU A 3 12.62 25.96 33.17
C GLU A 3 13.36 24.71 32.71
N THR A 4 13.90 23.95 33.66
CA THR A 4 14.46 22.62 33.42
C THR A 4 13.33 21.68 33.02
N ILE A 5 12.99 21.67 31.73
CA ILE A 5 12.04 20.72 31.16
C ILE A 5 12.56 19.30 31.43
N PRO A 6 11.78 18.45 32.12
CA PRO A 6 12.19 17.09 32.44
C PRO A 6 12.47 16.27 31.18
N GLU A 7 13.51 15.43 31.20
CA GLU A 7 13.93 14.63 30.04
C GLU A 7 12.84 13.67 29.53
N TYR A 8 11.90 13.25 30.38
CA TYR A 8 10.78 12.40 29.98
C TYR A 8 9.79 13.13 29.05
N GLU A 9 9.59 14.45 29.20
CA GLU A 9 8.72 15.23 28.31
C GLU A 9 9.33 15.42 26.91
N ARG A 10 10.67 15.43 26.81
CA ARG A 10 11.36 15.49 25.50
C ARG A 10 11.23 14.18 24.73
N PHE A 11 11.15 13.04 25.43
CA PHE A 11 10.99 11.73 24.81
C PHE A 11 9.58 11.55 24.25
N GLU A 12 8.54 11.91 25.02
CA GLU A 12 7.15 11.85 24.56
C GLU A 12 6.87 12.81 23.37
N ARG A 13 7.42 14.03 23.38
CA ARG A 13 7.32 14.95 22.23
C ARG A 13 8.04 14.46 20.98
N ARG A 14 9.09 13.64 21.13
CA ARG A 14 9.81 13.05 19.99
C ARG A 14 9.02 11.89 19.39
N GLN A 15 8.36 11.08 20.21
CA GLN A 15 7.50 9.98 19.73
C GLN A 15 6.24 10.47 19.02
N LEU A 16 5.65 11.59 19.46
CA LEU A 16 4.50 12.22 18.79
C LEU A 16 4.85 12.90 17.44
N ALA A 17 6.13 13.19 17.19
CA ALA A 17 6.59 13.67 15.89
C ALA A 17 6.85 12.51 14.90
N THR A 18 7.15 11.31 15.41
CA THR A 18 7.38 10.13 14.57
C THR A 18 6.09 9.51 14.04
N ASP A 19 4.95 9.67 14.73
CA ASP A 19 3.65 9.22 14.19
C ASP A 19 3.18 10.06 12.98
N ARG A 20 3.88 11.15 12.67
CA ARG A 20 3.51 12.12 11.65
C ARG A 20 4.59 12.37 10.58
N ASP A 21 5.70 11.63 10.63
CA ASP A 21 6.76 11.72 9.62
C ASP A 21 6.75 10.47 8.72
N MET A 22 6.35 10.74 7.47
CA MET A 22 6.42 9.89 6.27
C MET A 22 5.41 8.76 6.11
N GLY A 23 4.19 9.18 5.78
CA GLY A 23 3.39 8.47 4.77
C GLY A 23 2.04 9.12 4.45
N PRO A 24 1.95 10.29 3.78
CA PRO A 24 0.92 10.47 2.77
C PRO A 24 1.40 9.75 1.50
N ASP A 25 0.69 8.83 0.86
CA ASP A 25 -0.74 8.65 0.79
C ASP A 25 -1.08 7.18 1.04
N SER A 26 -2.01 6.88 1.96
CA SER A 26 -2.86 5.70 1.77
C SER A 26 -3.41 5.85 0.36
N LEU A 27 -2.86 5.12 -0.61
CA LEU A 27 -3.30 5.12 -2.01
C LEU A 27 -4.82 5.03 -1.94
N CYS A 28 -5.52 6.14 -2.08
CA CYS A 28 -6.97 6.12 -1.94
C CYS A 28 -7.47 5.62 -3.28
N ILE A 29 -7.35 4.31 -3.47
CA ILE A 29 -7.80 3.64 -4.67
C ILE A 29 -9.30 3.48 -4.48
N ASP A 30 -10.06 4.41 -5.04
CA ASP A 30 -11.49 4.23 -5.18
C ASP A 30 -11.79 3.15 -6.24
N GLU A 31 -13.05 2.70 -6.31
CA GLU A 31 -13.45 1.60 -7.20
C GLU A 31 -13.14 1.89 -8.68
N SER A 32 -13.26 3.14 -9.13
CA SER A 32 -13.02 3.49 -10.54
C SER A 32 -11.54 3.40 -10.85
N LEU A 33 -10.71 3.95 -9.97
CA LEU A 33 -9.26 3.87 -10.10
C LEU A 33 -8.75 2.43 -9.96
N ALA A 34 -9.36 1.64 -9.08
CA ALA A 34 -9.05 0.22 -8.93
C ALA A 34 -9.33 -0.53 -10.23
N HIS A 35 -10.49 -0.29 -10.83
CA HIS A 35 -10.88 -0.92 -12.08
C HIS A 35 -9.90 -0.57 -13.22
N ASP A 36 -9.61 0.71 -13.41
CA ASP A 36 -8.66 1.17 -14.44
C ASP A 36 -7.28 0.55 -14.23
N LEU A 37 -6.79 0.50 -12.98
CA LEU A 37 -5.51 -0.13 -12.66
C LEU A 37 -5.52 -1.64 -12.94
N VAL A 38 -6.58 -2.35 -12.58
CA VAL A 38 -6.71 -3.79 -12.84
C VAL A 38 -6.69 -4.07 -14.34
N GLU A 39 -7.38 -3.27 -15.15
CA GLU A 39 -7.36 -3.40 -16.61
C GLU A 39 -5.96 -3.14 -17.20
N ASP A 40 -5.24 -2.13 -16.70
CA ASP A 40 -3.84 -1.89 -17.07
C ASP A 40 -2.95 -3.08 -16.69
N LEU A 41 -3.12 -3.64 -15.49
CA LEU A 41 -2.36 -4.81 -15.02
C LEU A 41 -2.68 -6.08 -15.81
N ARG A 42 -3.93 -6.28 -16.24
CA ARG A 42 -4.32 -7.37 -17.15
C ARG A 42 -3.64 -7.21 -18.50
N THR A 43 -3.61 -5.98 -19.03
CA THR A 43 -2.91 -5.66 -20.28
C THR A 43 -1.40 -5.93 -20.16
N ALA A 44 -0.82 -5.64 -18.99
CA ALA A 44 0.58 -5.93 -18.69
C ALA A 44 0.87 -7.42 -18.39
N GLY A 45 -0.16 -8.28 -18.30
CA GLY A 45 -0.01 -9.69 -17.95
C GLY A 45 0.37 -9.92 -16.47
N ALA A 46 0.13 -8.94 -15.61
CA ALA A 46 0.34 -9.05 -14.16
C ALA A 46 -0.91 -9.56 -13.42
N VAL A 47 -2.06 -9.57 -14.09
CA VAL A 47 -3.32 -10.11 -13.58
C VAL A 47 -3.93 -11.08 -14.58
N ASP A 48 -4.20 -12.29 -14.12
CA ASP A 48 -4.96 -13.31 -14.84
C ASP A 48 -6.37 -13.41 -14.26
N VAL A 49 -7.39 -13.51 -15.12
CA VAL A 49 -8.77 -13.70 -14.65
C VAL A 49 -9.15 -15.15 -14.73
N ILE A 50 -9.74 -15.65 -13.64
CA ILE A 50 -10.23 -17.02 -13.49
C ILE A 50 -11.77 -16.96 -13.62
N PRO A 51 -12.33 -17.13 -14.84
CA PRO A 51 -13.74 -16.83 -15.08
C PRO A 51 -14.69 -17.78 -14.36
N ALA A 52 -14.26 -19.03 -14.14
CA ALA A 52 -15.05 -20.05 -13.47
C ALA A 52 -15.37 -19.68 -12.01
N GLU A 53 -14.49 -18.92 -11.38
CA GLU A 53 -14.56 -18.56 -9.96
C GLU A 53 -14.81 -17.06 -9.77
N GLN A 54 -14.79 -16.28 -10.86
CA GLN A 54 -14.87 -14.81 -10.85
C GLN A 54 -13.74 -14.19 -9.99
N LEU A 55 -12.56 -14.80 -10.03
CA LEU A 55 -11.38 -14.36 -9.29
C LEU A 55 -10.34 -13.70 -10.19
N LEU A 56 -9.54 -12.84 -9.58
CA LEU A 56 -8.40 -12.16 -10.17
C LEU A 56 -7.13 -12.71 -9.52
N ALA A 57 -6.25 -13.33 -10.30
CA ALA A 57 -4.97 -13.82 -9.83
C ALA A 57 -3.87 -12.79 -10.11
N HIS A 58 -3.17 -12.37 -9.08
CA HIS A 58 -2.00 -11.52 -9.20
C HIS A 58 -0.77 -12.39 -9.55
N SER A 59 -0.46 -12.50 -10.83
CA SER A 59 0.55 -13.42 -11.37
C SER A 59 1.94 -13.32 -10.71
N PRO A 60 2.44 -12.13 -10.32
CA PRO A 60 3.75 -12.02 -9.66
C PRO A 60 3.83 -12.67 -8.27
N SER A 61 2.72 -12.72 -7.53
CA SER A 61 2.70 -13.32 -6.18
C SER A 61 1.96 -14.66 -6.12
N GLY A 62 1.05 -14.93 -7.07
CA GLY A 62 0.16 -16.09 -7.05
C GLY A 62 -1.08 -15.94 -6.16
N GLU A 63 -1.26 -14.79 -5.51
CA GLU A 63 -2.44 -14.50 -4.67
C GLU A 63 -3.68 -14.24 -5.52
N VAL A 64 -4.86 -14.58 -5.01
CA VAL A 64 -6.16 -14.41 -5.70
C VAL A 64 -7.08 -13.46 -4.94
N PHE A 65 -7.90 -12.72 -5.68
CA PHE A 65 -8.77 -11.66 -5.15
C PHE A 65 -10.16 -11.70 -5.80
N GLU A 66 -11.18 -11.39 -5.00
CA GLU A 66 -12.58 -11.25 -5.46
C GLU A 66 -12.94 -9.78 -5.81
N SER A 67 -12.02 -8.84 -5.61
CA SER A 67 -12.25 -7.40 -5.74
C SER A 67 -11.08 -6.72 -6.44
N ASP A 68 -11.41 -5.88 -7.42
CA ASP A 68 -10.47 -5.01 -8.12
C ASP A 68 -9.70 -4.13 -7.12
N GLN A 69 -10.42 -3.53 -6.17
CA GLN A 69 -9.85 -2.68 -5.13
C GLN A 69 -8.85 -3.44 -4.25
N ALA A 70 -9.21 -4.64 -3.79
CA ALA A 70 -8.31 -5.46 -2.98
C ALA A 70 -7.01 -5.81 -3.72
N LEU A 71 -7.12 -6.21 -5.00
CA LEU A 71 -5.97 -6.50 -5.84
C LEU A 71 -5.10 -5.26 -6.05
N ALA A 72 -5.72 -4.11 -6.34
CA ALA A 72 -5.04 -2.86 -6.59
C ALA A 72 -4.18 -2.40 -5.40
N TYR A 73 -4.76 -2.43 -4.18
CA TYR A 73 -4.02 -2.12 -2.96
C TYR A 73 -2.84 -3.08 -2.74
N PHE A 74 -3.09 -4.39 -2.93
CA PHE A 74 -2.06 -5.40 -2.79
C PHE A 74 -0.90 -5.17 -3.77
N HIS A 75 -1.20 -4.97 -5.05
CA HIS A 75 -0.20 -4.73 -6.08
C HIS A 75 0.65 -3.49 -5.79
N ALA A 76 0.00 -2.39 -5.39
CA ALA A 76 0.72 -1.16 -5.06
C ALA A 76 1.69 -1.36 -3.87
N GLY A 77 1.26 -2.08 -2.83
CA GLY A 77 2.14 -2.46 -1.72
C GLY A 77 3.29 -3.38 -2.14
N TRP A 78 3.02 -4.35 -3.03
CA TRP A 78 4.02 -5.26 -3.59
C TRP A 78 5.12 -4.50 -4.37
N VAL A 79 4.73 -3.56 -5.23
CA VAL A 79 5.67 -2.72 -5.99
C VAL A 79 6.50 -1.85 -5.06
N ALA A 80 5.88 -1.22 -4.06
CA ALA A 80 6.59 -0.40 -3.08
C ALA A 80 7.62 -1.21 -2.27
N ALA A 81 7.29 -2.45 -1.89
CA ALA A 81 8.23 -3.35 -1.22
C ALA A 81 9.38 -3.80 -2.14
N LYS A 82 9.09 -4.05 -3.42
CA LYS A 82 10.12 -4.43 -4.40
C LYS A 82 11.09 -3.29 -4.70
N ALA A 83 10.59 -2.05 -4.79
CA ALA A 83 11.44 -0.88 -5.00
C ALA A 83 12.45 -0.67 -3.87
N GLN A 84 12.05 -0.91 -2.61
CA GLN A 84 12.93 -0.81 -1.43
C GLN A 84 13.99 -1.92 -1.37
N ASN A 85 13.73 -3.08 -1.98
CA ASN A 85 14.68 -4.20 -2.01
C ASN A 85 15.71 -4.11 -3.14
N ASP A 86 15.51 -3.19 -4.09
CA ASP A 86 16.41 -2.95 -5.20
C ASP A 86 17.38 -1.76 -4.94
N GLU A 87 17.34 -1.16 -3.73
CA GLU A 87 18.31 -0.18 -3.17
C GLU A 87 19.45 -0.84 -2.40
#